data_AF-A0A4Y9SYU1-F1
#
_entry.id   AF-A0A4Y9SYU1-F1
#
_cell.length_a   1.000
_cell.length_b   1.000
_cell.length_c   1.000
_cell.angle_alpha   90.00
_cell.angle_beta   90.00
_cell.angle_gamma   90.00
#
_symmetry.space_group_name_H-M   'P 1'
#
loop_
_entity.id
_entity.type
_entity.pdbx_description
1 polymer ?
#
loop_
_entity_poly.entity_id
_entity_poly.type
_entity_poly.pdbx_seq_one_letter_code
_entity_poly.pdbx_strand_id
1 'polypeptide(L)' 'MDVSTIPLPPVRTDERLVVRDRQTDEPLPNVRYVAHLNDGRRFDGVTDEHGCTALIVSDKEEPVYFVFFHDGQLD' A
#
# COMPACT_ATOMS: atom_id res chain seq x y z
N MET A 1 -8.24 -21.21 -4.06
CA MET A 1 -7.56 -19.98 -4.49
C MET A 1 -7.63 -19.08 -3.28
N ASP A 2 -6.58 -19.08 -2.49
CA ASP A 2 -6.53 -18.40 -1.19
C ASP A 2 -5.98 -16.99 -1.45
N VAL A 3 -6.77 -15.96 -1.18
CA VAL A 3 -6.38 -14.57 -1.36
C VAL A 3 -5.71 -14.14 -0.06
N SER A 4 -4.39 -14.03 -0.09
CA SER A 4 -3.60 -13.54 1.04
C SER A 4 -3.83 -12.03 1.23
N THR A 5 -4.96 -11.66 1.82
CA THR A 5 -5.12 -10.29 2.33
C THR A 5 -4.32 -10.17 3.62
N ILE A 6 -3.30 -9.32 3.65
CA ILE A 6 -2.63 -8.93 4.89
C ILE A 6 -3.43 -7.77 5.49
N PRO A 7 -4.23 -7.98 6.55
CA PRO A 7 -4.88 -6.87 7.24
C PRO A 7 -3.81 -6.04 7.94
N LEU A 8 -3.56 -4.83 7.43
CA LEU A 8 -2.73 -3.85 8.12
C LEU A 8 -3.51 -3.25 9.31
N PRO A 9 -2.84 -2.88 10.41
CA PRO A 9 -3.47 -2.16 11.51
C PRO A 9 -4.11 -0.86 10.99
N PRO A 10 -5.13 -0.32 11.70
CA PRO A 10 -5.75 0.94 11.32
C PRO A 10 -4.68 2.04 11.24
N VAL A 11 -4.49 2.55 10.03
CA VAL A 11 -3.51 3.56 9.65
C VAL A 11 -4.00 4.93 10.14
N ARG A 12 -3.13 5.68 10.84
CA ARG A 12 -3.40 7.11 11.10
C ARG A 12 -3.19 7.86 9.78
N THR A 13 -4.10 8.73 9.39
CA THR A 13 -4.23 9.23 8.02
C THR A 13 -3.21 10.29 7.58
N ASP A 14 -2.01 10.26 8.16
CA ASP A 14 -0.81 10.99 7.74
C ASP A 14 0.40 10.06 7.52
N GLU A 15 0.18 8.78 7.22
CA GLU A 15 1.24 7.78 7.12
C GLU A 15 1.63 7.48 5.66
N ARG A 16 2.93 7.27 5.43
CA ARG A 16 3.47 6.66 4.20
C ARG A 16 3.90 5.25 4.53
N LEU A 17 3.56 4.29 3.67
CA LEU A 17 4.04 2.92 3.82
C LEU A 17 5.32 2.74 3.01
N VAL A 18 6.28 2.01 3.57
CA VAL A 18 7.47 1.57 2.85
C VAL A 18 7.24 0.13 2.42
N VAL A 19 7.21 -0.11 1.12
CA VAL A 19 7.14 -1.44 0.54
C VAL A 19 8.54 -2.03 0.52
N ARG A 20 8.71 -3.24 1.05
CA ARG A 20 10.00 -3.93 1.13
C ARG A 20 9.91 -5.34 0.58
N ASP A 21 10.99 -5.79 -0.04
CA ASP A 21 11.18 -7.18 -0.40
C ASP A 21 11.25 -8.01 0.88
N ARG A 22 10.44 -9.06 0.96
CA ARG A 22 10.33 -9.86 2.18
C ARG A 22 11.59 -10.67 2.50
N GLN A 23 12.38 -11.02 1.50
CA GLN A 23 13.58 -11.84 1.66
C GLN A 23 14.81 -11.00 2.00
N THR A 24 14.96 -9.85 1.33
CA THR A 24 16.15 -9.00 1.46
C THR A 24 15.94 -7.80 2.40
N ASP A 25 14.69 -7.50 2.77
CA ASP A 25 14.30 -6.29 3.51
C ASP A 25 14.62 -4.97 2.79
N GLU A 26 15.00 -5.05 1.51
CA GLU A 26 15.30 -3.88 0.68
C GLU A 26 14.01 -3.16 0.25
N PRO A 27 14.00 -1.81 0.21
CA PRO A 27 12.85 -1.07 -0.29
C PRO A 27 12.59 -1.37 -1.76
N LEU A 28 11.32 -1.47 -2.15
CA LEU A 28 10.89 -1.77 -3.51
C LEU A 28 10.40 -0.49 -4.21
N PRO A 29 11.25 0.19 -5.02
CA PRO A 29 10.84 1.32 -5.81
C PRO A 29 10.04 0.89 -7.05
N ASN A 30 9.27 1.82 -7.62
CA ASN A 30 8.50 1.63 -8.86
C ASN A 30 7.42 0.53 -8.80
N VAL A 31 6.96 0.17 -7.61
CA VAL A 31 5.86 -0.79 -7.39
C VAL A 31 4.54 -0.05 -7.55
N ARG A 32 3.69 -0.55 -8.46
CA ARG A 32 2.32 -0.03 -8.60
C ARG A 32 1.49 -0.46 -7.41
N TYR A 33 0.60 0.42 -6.96
CA TYR A 33 -0.34 0.10 -5.90
C TYR A 33 -1.70 0.74 -6.09
N VAL A 34 -2.70 0.15 -5.45
CA VAL A 34 -4.03 0.73 -5.26
C VAL A 34 -4.33 0.78 -3.78
N ALA A 35 -4.65 1.97 -3.26
CA ALA A 35 -5.14 2.15 -1.91
C ALA A 35 -6.66 2.29 -1.93
N HIS A 36 -7.33 1.52 -1.09
CA HIS A 36 -8.77 1.53 -0.89
C HIS A 36 -9.08 2.11 0.47
N LEU A 37 -9.81 3.22 0.47
CA LEU A 37 -10.38 3.79 1.69
C LEU A 37 -11.75 3.14 1.94
N ASN A 38 -12.12 3.05 3.21
CA ASN A 38 -13.38 2.44 3.61
C ASN A 38 -14.62 3.27 3.19
N ASP A 39 -14.45 4.54 2.82
CA ASP A 39 -15.46 5.38 2.17
C ASP A 39 -15.70 5.04 0.68
N GLY A 40 -14.97 4.07 0.14
CA GLY A 40 -15.06 3.60 -1.23
C GLY A 40 -14.14 4.32 -2.22
N ARG A 41 -13.43 5.38 -1.79
CA ARG A 41 -12.42 6.04 -2.63
C ARG A 41 -11.24 5.13 -2.90
N ARG A 42 -10.60 5.35 -4.06
CA ARG A 42 -9.44 4.61 -4.52
C ARG A 42 -8.35 5.58 -4.97
N PHE A 43 -7.11 5.26 -4.63
CA PHE A 43 -5.93 6.01 -5.06
C PHE A 43 -4.93 5.06 -5.68
N ASP A 44 -4.68 5.26 -6.97
CA ASP A 44 -3.61 4.58 -7.70
C ASP A 44 -2.30 5.33 -7.49
N GLY A 45 -1.20 4.60 -7.35
CA GLY A 45 0.12 5.19 -7.22
C GLY A 45 1.26 4.26 -7.58
N VAL A 46 2.47 4.81 -7.50
CA VAL A 46 3.73 4.09 -7.71
C VAL A 46 4.66 4.47 -6.55
N THR A 47 5.36 3.51 -5.97
CA THR A 47 6.33 3.78 -4.91
C THR A 47 7.54 4.57 -5.42
N ASP A 48 8.06 5.47 -4.60
CA ASP A 48 9.23 6.29 -4.94
C ASP A 48 10.56 5.50 -4.86
N GLU A 49 11.69 6.19 -5.06
CA GLU A 49 13.04 5.60 -5.03
C GLU A 49 13.41 4.94 -3.68
N HIS A 50 12.68 5.26 -2.61
CA HIS A 50 12.84 4.68 -1.29
C HIS A 50 11.74 3.65 -0.96
N GLY A 51 10.93 3.26 -1.95
CA GLY A 51 9.84 2.31 -1.78
C GLY A 51 8.63 2.90 -1.04
N CYS A 52 8.54 4.23 -0.91
CA CYS A 52 7.45 4.86 -0.16
C CYS A 52 6.22 5.09 -1.04
N THR A 53 5.02 4.84 -0.48
CA THR A 53 3.77 5.29 -1.07
C THR A 53 3.63 6.81 -1.00
N ALA A 54 2.78 7.38 -1.85
CA ALA A 54 2.33 8.76 -1.64
C ALA A 54 1.58 8.88 -0.31
N LEU A 55 1.53 10.11 0.23
CA LEU A 55 0.71 10.42 1.39
C LEU A 55 -0.76 10.26 1.03
N ILE A 56 -1.49 9.47 1.82
CA ILE A 56 -2.94 9.30 1.66
C ILE A 56 -3.63 9.95 2.84
N VAL A 57 -4.40 11.00 2.55
CA VAL A 57 -5.16 11.75 3.54
C VAL A 57 -6.62 11.30 3.50
N SER A 58 -7.17 10.98 4.66
CA SER A 58 -8.59 10.69 4.84
C SER A 58 -9.12 11.46 6.04
N ASP A 59 -10.32 11.99 5.88
CA ASP A 59 -11.03 12.80 6.90
C ASP A 59 -11.60 11.94 8.03
N LYS A 60 -11.42 10.62 7.96
CA LYS A 60 -11.90 9.64 8.94
C LYS A 60 -10.80 8.65 9.31
N GLU A 61 -10.73 8.32 10.59
CA GLU A 61 -9.89 7.24 11.14
C GLU A 61 -10.52 5.87 10.80
N GLU A 62 -10.40 5.48 9.54
CA GLU A 62 -10.90 4.19 9.03
C GLU A 62 -9.74 3.42 8.39
N PRO A 63 -9.78 2.07 8.37
CA PRO A 63 -8.75 1.26 7.76
C PRO A 63 -8.53 1.61 6.29
N VAL A 64 -7.27 1.59 5.86
CA VAL A 64 -6.87 1.70 4.46
C VAL A 64 -6.27 0.37 4.03
N TYR A 65 -6.76 -0.17 2.92
CA TYR A 65 -6.28 -1.42 2.35
C TYR A 65 -5.43 -1.13 1.14
N PHE A 66 -4.24 -1.73 1.07
CA PHE A 66 -3.34 -1.57 -0.07
C PHE A 66 -3.23 -2.87 -0.85
N VAL A 67 -3.18 -2.72 -2.17
CA VAL A 67 -2.93 -3.81 -3.11
C VAL A 67 -1.68 -3.42 -3.90
N PHE A 68 -0.62 -4.21 -3.78
CA PHE A 68 0.65 -3.98 -4.49
C PHE A 68 0.79 -4.94 -5.66
N PHE A 69 1.45 -4.49 -6.73
CA PHE A 69 1.71 -5.30 -7.92
C PHE A 69 3.21 -5.44 -8.14
N HIS A 70 3.72 -6.65 -8.00
CA HIS A 70 5.11 -6.99 -8.31
C HIS A 70 5.15 -7.89 -9.55
N ASP A 71 5.91 -7.52 -10.58
CA ASP A 71 6.01 -8.26 -11.85
C ASP A 71 4.67 -8.60 -12.53
N GLY A 72 3.63 -7.78 -12.29
CA GLY A 72 2.28 -8.00 -12.82
C GLY A 72 1.46 -9.05 -12.06
N GLN A 73 1.97 -9.57 -10.94
CA GLN A 73 1.24 -10.40 -9.99
C GLN A 73 0.94 -9.61 -8.71
N LEU A 74 -0.10 -10.03 -8.00
CA LEU A 74 -0.48 -9.51 -6.69
C LEU A 74 0.45 -10.11 -5.63
N ASP A 75 1.00 -9.25 -4.77
CA ASP A 75 1.80 -9.63 -3.60
C ASP A 75 0.99 -9.42 -2.30
#